data_AF-A0A3D4BNK0-F1
#
_entry.id   AF-A0A3D4BNK0-F1
#
_cell.length_a   1.000
_cell.length_b   1.000
_cell.length_c   1.000
_cell.angle_alpha   90.00
_cell.angle_beta   90.00
_cell.angle_gamma   90.00
#
_symmetry.space_group_name_H-M   'P 1'
#
loop_
_entity.id
_entity.type
_entity.pdbx_description
1 polymer ?
#
loop_
_entity_poly.entity_id
_entity_poly.type
_entity_poly.pdbx_seq_one_letter_code
_entity_poly.pdbx_strand_id
1 'polypeptide(L)'
;MKQNNLELYDQLDKAIDRAVWLQFEHRNSKRKFVVYDGPADNFAVSDLQTAVEMEMDSHFYSLPDSYFNLSHERLDAIAKDKDMLQHWEELLGKFSVMEGELLRFIIRFQIPVEKLICHELSNRGFDQNNQWVGFEASKKIWQQNESED
;
A
#
# COMPACT_ATOMS: atom_id res chain seq x y z
N MET A 1 1.68 26.06 -4.62
CA MET A 1 2.64 25.68 -3.56
C MET A 1 2.98 24.22 -3.74
N LYS A 2 4.24 23.87 -4.05
CA LYS A 2 4.68 22.47 -3.97
C LYS A 2 4.62 22.08 -2.49
N GLN A 3 3.71 21.20 -2.10
CA GLN A 3 3.85 20.52 -0.82
C GLN A 3 5.10 19.64 -0.97
N ASN A 4 6.20 20.05 -0.35
CA ASN A 4 7.32 19.16 -0.11
C ASN A 4 6.79 18.10 0.86
N ASN A 5 6.47 16.92 0.33
CA ASN A 5 6.08 15.78 1.14
C ASN A 5 7.35 15.20 1.78
N LEU A 6 7.92 15.91 2.76
CA LEU A 6 8.96 15.38 3.63
C LEU A 6 8.31 14.95 4.93
N GLU A 7 8.30 13.65 5.18
CA GLU A 7 7.74 13.05 6.39
C GLU A 7 8.86 12.33 7.15
N LEU A 8 8.82 12.40 8.48
CA LEU A 8 9.84 11.80 9.34
C LEU A 8 9.22 10.69 10.20
N TYR A 9 9.96 9.60 10.37
CA TYR A 9 9.53 8.40 11.07
C TYR A 9 10.66 7.85 11.93
N ASP A 10 10.36 7.43 13.16
CA ASP A 10 11.36 6.85 14.07
C ASP A 10 11.71 5.39 13.72
N GLN A 11 10.89 4.73 12.90
CA GLN A 11 11.07 3.33 12.52
C GLN A 11 11.19 3.18 11.01
N LEU A 12 12.26 2.50 10.57
CA LEU A 12 12.56 2.30 9.16
C LEU A 12 11.41 1.60 8.43
N ASP A 13 10.91 0.50 8.98
CA ASP A 13 9.85 -0.25 8.31
C ASP A 13 8.57 0.59 8.11
N LYS A 14 8.25 1.48 9.06
CA LYS A 14 7.10 2.39 8.93
C LYS A 14 7.34 3.44 7.84
N ALA A 15 8.57 3.96 7.74
CA ALA A 15 8.97 4.84 6.66
C ALA A 15 8.86 4.15 5.29
N ILE A 16 9.29 2.88 5.20
CA ILE A 16 9.17 2.04 4.00
C ILE A 16 7.69 1.84 3.64
N ASP A 17 6.86 1.40 4.58
CA ASP A 17 5.43 1.17 4.35
C ASP A 17 4.74 2.45 3.86
N ARG A 18 5.11 3.62 4.42
CA ARG A 18 4.62 4.92 3.96
C ARG A 18 5.06 5.22 2.54
N ALA A 19 6.34 5.02 2.20
CA ALA A 19 6.87 5.28 0.87
C ALA A 19 6.19 4.41 -0.19
N VAL A 20 5.95 3.12 0.12
CA VAL A 20 5.20 2.19 -0.74
C VAL A 20 3.77 2.68 -0.95
N TRP A 21 3.09 3.10 0.12
CA TRP A 21 1.74 3.66 0.01
C TRP A 21 1.69 4.94 -0.83
N LEU A 22 2.60 5.88 -0.62
CA LEU A 22 2.70 7.11 -1.41
C LEU A 22 2.96 6.80 -2.89
N GLN A 23 3.78 5.80 -3.18
CA GLN A 23 4.02 5.35 -4.56
C GLN A 23 2.75 4.78 -5.21
N PHE A 24 1.95 4.01 -4.47
CA PHE A 24 0.65 3.51 -4.93
C PHE A 24 -0.37 4.63 -5.13
N GLU A 25 -0.48 5.56 -4.19
CA GLU A 25 -1.41 6.70 -4.23
C GLU A 25 -1.10 7.61 -5.44
N HIS A 26 0.19 7.88 -5.68
CA HIS A 26 0.65 8.73 -6.76
C HIS A 26 0.99 7.98 -8.06
N ARG A 27 0.56 6.72 -8.23
CA ARG A 27 0.86 5.87 -9.41
C ARG A 27 0.55 6.54 -10.75
N ASN A 28 -0.51 7.35 -10.81
CA ASN A 28 -0.92 8.07 -12.01
C ASN A 28 0.02 9.23 -12.40
N SER A 29 0.80 9.73 -11.45
CA SER A 29 1.68 10.89 -11.64
C SER A 29 3.14 10.52 -11.91
N LYS A 30 3.48 9.22 -11.94
CA LYS A 30 4.84 8.68 -12.09
C LYS A 30 5.86 9.23 -11.06
N ARG A 31 5.38 9.82 -9.96
CA ARG A 31 6.23 10.23 -8.84
C ARG A 31 6.83 8.99 -8.19
N LYS A 32 8.11 9.07 -7.89
CA LYS A 32 8.83 8.05 -7.12
C LYS A 32 9.05 8.60 -5.71
N PHE A 33 8.84 7.75 -4.72
CA PHE A 33 9.11 8.04 -3.33
C PHE A 33 10.32 7.23 -2.88
N VAL A 34 11.10 7.78 -1.96
CA VAL A 34 12.33 7.21 -1.44
C VAL A 34 12.39 7.38 0.06
N VAL A 35 13.18 6.51 0.71
CA VAL A 35 13.48 6.57 2.14
C VAL A 35 14.98 6.71 2.33
N TYR A 36 15.41 7.59 3.22
CA TYR A 36 16.82 7.82 3.57
C TYR A 36 16.96 8.22 5.04
N ASP A 37 18.19 8.32 5.53
CA ASP A 37 18.48 8.73 6.90
C ASP A 37 18.05 10.18 7.13
N GLY A 38 17.26 10.38 8.18
CA GLY A 38 16.82 11.69 8.63
C GLY A 38 17.83 12.35 9.58
N PRO A 39 17.58 13.62 9.95
CA PRO A 39 18.55 14.44 10.68
C PRO A 39 18.72 14.08 12.16
N ALA A 40 17.84 13.25 12.74
CA ALA A 40 17.76 13.01 14.18
C ALA A 40 17.71 11.52 14.54
N ASP A 41 18.58 10.70 13.90
CA ASP A 41 18.59 9.24 14.05
C ASP A 41 17.21 8.61 13.77
N ASN A 42 16.57 9.15 12.73
CA ASN A 42 15.25 8.76 12.26
C ASN A 42 15.30 8.58 10.73
N PHE A 43 14.15 8.34 10.11
CA PHE A 43 14.04 8.06 8.69
C PHE A 43 13.15 9.09 8.01
N ALA A 44 13.58 9.57 6.86
CA ALA A 44 12.87 10.53 6.04
C ALA A 44 12.23 9.85 4.83
N VAL A 45 10.98 10.21 4.54
CA VAL A 45 10.25 9.81 3.33
C VAL A 45 9.99 11.06 2.51
N SER A 46 10.39 11.05 1.24
CA SER A 46 10.03 12.11 0.30
C SER A 46 9.92 11.64 -1.14
N ASP A 47 9.40 12.50 -2.02
CA ASP A 47 9.57 12.24 -3.45
C ASP A 47 11.04 12.39 -3.87
N LEU A 48 11.42 11.68 -4.93
CA LEU A 48 12.79 11.61 -5.42
C LEU A 48 13.33 12.99 -5.85
N GLN A 49 12.48 13.87 -6.38
CA GLN A 49 12.92 15.21 -6.77
C GLN A 49 13.33 16.00 -5.52
N THR A 50 12.52 15.98 -4.46
CA THR A 50 12.88 16.62 -3.19
C THR A 50 14.16 16.04 -2.59
N ALA A 51 14.34 14.72 -2.62
CA ALA A 51 15.55 14.09 -2.09
C ALA A 51 16.82 14.56 -2.84
N VAL A 52 16.76 14.63 -4.17
CA VAL A 52 17.87 15.13 -5.01
C VAL A 52 18.13 16.63 -4.76
N GLU A 53 17.08 17.44 -4.63
CA GLU A 53 17.20 18.88 -4.30
C GLU A 53 17.82 19.10 -2.91
N MET A 54 17.69 18.13 -2.00
CA MET A 54 18.29 18.11 -0.67
C MET A 54 19.67 17.42 -0.61
N GLU A 55 20.25 17.07 -1.77
CA GLU A 55 21.54 16.38 -1.88
C GLU A 55 21.57 15.01 -1.17
N MET A 56 20.40 14.35 -1.08
CA MET A 56 20.23 13.01 -0.51
C MET A 56 20.34 11.94 -1.59
N ASP A 57 21.39 11.98 -2.42
CA ASP A 57 21.52 11.18 -3.64
C ASP A 57 22.40 9.92 -3.50
N SER A 58 22.94 9.67 -2.30
CA SER A 58 23.99 8.66 -2.10
C SER A 58 23.51 7.31 -1.55
N HIS A 59 22.39 7.26 -0.82
CA HIS A 59 21.83 6.00 -0.31
C HIS A 59 20.33 6.09 -0.05
N PHE A 60 19.55 5.23 -0.70
CA PHE A 60 18.13 5.04 -0.40
C PHE A 60 17.88 3.61 0.07
N TYR A 61 17.00 3.46 1.06
CA TYR A 61 16.52 2.16 1.46
C TYR A 61 15.65 1.56 0.36
N SER A 62 15.79 0.25 0.14
CA SER A 62 15.01 -0.46 -0.88
C SER A 62 13.55 -0.59 -0.44
N LEU A 63 12.63 -0.25 -1.35
CA LEU A 63 11.21 -0.53 -1.16
C LEU A 63 10.90 -1.96 -1.59
N PRO A 64 9.98 -2.67 -0.91
CA PRO A 64 9.54 -3.99 -1.32
C PRO A 64 8.66 -3.91 -2.57
N ASP A 65 8.84 -4.85 -3.50
CA ASP A 65 7.95 -5.00 -4.66
C ASP A 65 6.61 -5.65 -4.28
N SER A 66 6.54 -6.38 -3.16
CA SER A 66 5.31 -7.01 -2.66
C SER A 66 5.35 -7.29 -1.16
N TYR A 67 4.17 -7.44 -0.57
CA TYR A 67 3.98 -7.90 0.82
C TYR A 67 3.68 -9.41 0.91
N PHE A 68 3.96 -10.20 -0.14
CA PHE A 68 3.59 -11.63 -0.17
C PHE A 68 4.16 -12.44 0.99
N ASN A 69 5.36 -12.09 1.47
CA ASN A 69 6.05 -12.75 2.58
C ASN A 69 5.91 -11.99 3.92
N LEU A 70 4.85 -11.18 4.09
CA LEU A 70 4.62 -10.42 5.32
C LEU A 70 4.43 -11.38 6.52
N SER A 71 5.34 -11.29 7.50
CA SER A 71 5.33 -12.18 8.66
C SER A 71 4.29 -11.79 9.71
N HIS A 72 3.88 -12.75 10.54
CA HIS A 72 3.00 -12.48 11.69
C HIS A 72 3.64 -11.50 12.68
N GLU A 73 4.96 -11.58 12.90
CA GLU A 73 5.67 -10.63 13.79
C GLU A 73 5.60 -9.20 13.24
N ARG A 74 5.73 -9.02 11.93
CA ARG A 74 5.60 -7.71 11.28
C ARG A 74 4.16 -7.20 11.35
N LEU A 75 3.16 -8.05 11.12
CA LEU A 75 1.74 -7.70 11.29
C LEU A 75 1.44 -7.27 12.74
N ASP A 76 1.97 -7.99 13.71
CA ASP A 76 1.84 -7.64 15.13
C ASP A 76 2.47 -6.28 15.45
N ALA A 77 3.63 -5.98 14.86
CA ALA A 77 4.30 -4.69 15.03
C ALA A 77 3.46 -3.55 14.45
N ILE A 78 2.91 -3.72 13.24
CA ILE A 78 2.01 -2.76 12.60
C ILE A 78 0.75 -2.55 13.46
N ALA A 79 0.11 -3.63 13.91
CA ALA A 79 -1.13 -3.56 14.68
C ALA A 79 -0.97 -2.95 16.08
N LYS A 80 0.24 -2.99 16.66
CA LYS A 80 0.56 -2.39 17.96
C LYS A 80 1.06 -0.95 17.86
N ASP A 81 1.29 -0.45 16.65
CA ASP A 81 1.68 0.95 16.44
C ASP A 81 0.54 1.86 16.92
N LYS A 82 0.87 2.77 17.84
CA LYS A 82 -0.09 3.75 18.39
C LYS A 82 -0.51 4.79 17.36
N ASP A 83 0.31 5.00 16.34
CA ASP A 83 0.10 5.95 15.26
C ASP A 83 0.18 5.21 13.90
N MET A 84 -0.53 4.08 13.80
CA MET A 84 -0.54 3.24 12.61
C MET A 84 -0.88 4.04 11.35
N LEU A 85 -0.19 3.73 10.24
CA LEU A 85 -0.47 4.37 8.96
C LEU A 85 -1.93 4.09 8.54
N GLN A 86 -2.64 5.12 8.09
CA GLN A 86 -4.09 5.05 7.81
C GLN A 86 -4.49 3.87 6.92
N HIS A 87 -3.72 3.55 5.88
CA HIS A 87 -4.05 2.43 4.99
C HIS A 87 -3.98 1.07 5.69
N TRP A 88 -3.06 0.89 6.64
CA TRP A 88 -3.00 -0.31 7.48
C TRP A 88 -4.13 -0.32 8.50
N GLU A 89 -4.46 0.83 9.09
CA GLU A 89 -5.60 0.96 10.01
C GLU A 89 -6.91 0.56 9.34
N GLU A 90 -7.17 1.09 8.15
CA GLU A 90 -8.36 0.75 7.38
C GLU A 90 -8.38 -0.73 7.01
N LEU A 91 -7.26 -1.27 6.51
CA LEU A 91 -7.17 -2.67 6.10
C LEU A 91 -7.39 -3.63 7.28
N LEU A 92 -6.62 -3.49 8.35
CA LEU A 92 -6.75 -4.32 9.55
C LEU A 92 -8.11 -4.12 10.23
N GLY A 93 -8.63 -2.89 10.22
CA GLY A 93 -9.95 -2.55 10.73
C GLY A 93 -11.08 -3.28 10.02
N LYS A 94 -10.99 -3.53 8.70
CA LYS A 94 -12.00 -4.32 7.97
C LYS A 94 -12.00 -5.78 8.39
N PHE A 95 -10.84 -6.37 8.66
CA PHE A 95 -10.76 -7.75 9.12
C PHE A 95 -11.10 -7.91 10.60
N SER A 96 -10.80 -6.91 11.45
CA SER A 96 -11.04 -6.99 12.89
C SER A 96 -12.51 -7.00 13.27
N VAL A 97 -13.37 -6.35 12.48
CA VAL A 97 -14.83 -6.36 12.68
C VAL A 97 -15.54 -7.51 11.98
N MET A 98 -14.81 -8.32 11.19
CA MET A 98 -15.37 -9.48 10.52
C MET A 98 -15.63 -10.60 11.54
N GLU A 99 -16.77 -11.27 11.39
CA GLU A 99 -17.15 -12.37 12.28
C GLU A 99 -16.18 -13.55 12.14
N GLY A 100 -15.87 -14.20 13.27
CA GLY A 100 -14.82 -15.20 13.36
C GLY A 100 -15.09 -16.45 12.52
N GLU A 101 -16.34 -16.91 12.45
CA GLU A 101 -16.71 -18.05 11.60
C GLU A 101 -16.58 -17.70 10.11
N LEU A 102 -16.86 -16.45 9.71
CA LEU A 102 -16.60 -16.01 8.33
C LEU A 102 -15.10 -16.03 7.98
N LEU A 103 -14.23 -15.56 8.87
CA LEU A 103 -12.77 -15.65 8.69
C LEU A 103 -12.31 -17.11 8.56
N ARG A 104 -12.82 -17.99 9.42
CA ARG A 104 -12.56 -19.45 9.37
C ARG A 104 -13.08 -20.06 8.08
N PHE A 105 -14.24 -19.63 7.59
CA PHE A 105 -14.82 -20.10 6.34
C PHE A 105 -13.94 -19.73 5.14
N ILE A 106 -13.44 -18.49 5.08
CA ILE A 106 -12.50 -18.03 4.04
C ILE A 106 -11.27 -18.94 3.98
N ILE A 107 -10.66 -19.22 5.14
CA ILE A 107 -9.47 -20.09 5.24
C ILE A 107 -9.81 -21.54 4.88
N ARG A 108 -10.87 -22.10 5.48
CA ARG A 108 -11.23 -23.52 5.36
C ARG A 108 -11.53 -23.96 3.93
N PHE A 109 -12.15 -23.08 3.16
CA PHE A 109 -12.57 -23.33 1.79
C PHE A 109 -11.67 -22.64 0.75
N GLN A 110 -10.56 -22.02 1.17
CA GLN A 110 -9.61 -21.34 0.29
C GLN A 110 -10.33 -20.35 -0.64
N ILE A 111 -11.24 -19.55 -0.07
CA ILE A 111 -12.01 -18.59 -0.84
C ILE A 111 -11.02 -17.61 -1.51
N PRO A 112 -11.06 -17.43 -2.84
CA PRO A 112 -10.10 -16.58 -3.54
C PRO A 112 -10.42 -15.11 -3.26
N VAL A 113 -9.80 -14.56 -2.20
CA VAL A 113 -10.03 -13.18 -1.73
C VAL A 113 -9.74 -12.17 -2.84
N GLU A 114 -8.72 -12.40 -3.65
CA GLU A 114 -8.42 -11.56 -4.82
C GLU A 114 -9.60 -11.49 -5.80
N LYS A 115 -10.26 -12.62 -6.11
CA LYS A 115 -11.44 -12.62 -6.99
C LYS A 115 -12.62 -11.88 -6.37
N LEU A 116 -12.79 -11.96 -5.05
CA LEU A 116 -13.81 -11.15 -4.36
C LEU A 116 -13.51 -9.65 -4.49
N ILE A 117 -12.24 -9.25 -4.34
CA ILE A 117 -11.79 -7.86 -4.52
C ILE A 117 -12.03 -7.41 -5.97
N CYS A 118 -11.60 -8.18 -6.96
CA CYS A 118 -11.81 -7.90 -8.39
C CYS A 118 -13.30 -7.81 -8.74
N HIS A 119 -14.13 -8.67 -8.17
CA HIS A 119 -15.59 -8.59 -8.32
C HIS A 119 -16.13 -7.26 -7.80
N GLU A 120 -15.76 -6.87 -6.59
CA GLU A 120 -16.19 -5.59 -6.01
C GLU A 120 -15.66 -4.38 -6.80
N LEU A 121 -14.41 -4.41 -7.26
CA LEU A 121 -13.84 -3.35 -8.10
C LEU A 121 -14.57 -3.23 -9.44
N SER A 122 -14.92 -4.36 -10.06
CA SER A 122 -15.69 -4.38 -11.31
C SER A 122 -17.07 -3.74 -11.18
N ASN A 123 -17.74 -3.97 -10.04
CA ASN A 123 -19.06 -3.41 -9.75
C ASN A 123 -18.99 -1.90 -9.48
N ARG A 124 -17.80 -1.37 -9.15
CA ARG A 124 -17.60 0.07 -8.89
C ARG A 124 -17.28 0.87 -10.15
N GLY A 125 -16.97 0.24 -11.30
CA GLY A 125 -16.83 0.96 -12.57
C GLY A 125 -15.49 1.69 -12.77
N PHE A 126 -14.47 1.40 -11.95
CA PHE A 126 -13.14 1.99 -12.04
C PHE A 126 -12.11 1.00 -12.60
N ASP A 127 -11.02 1.51 -13.19
CA ASP A 127 -9.85 0.73 -13.61
C ASP A 127 -8.77 0.63 -12.51
N GLN A 128 -7.62 0.00 -12.81
CA GLN A 128 -6.48 -0.15 -11.89
C GLN A 128 -5.87 1.19 -11.44
N ASN A 129 -6.12 2.27 -12.20
CA ASN A 129 -5.66 3.62 -11.93
C ASN A 129 -6.71 4.46 -11.18
N ASN A 130 -7.81 3.83 -10.74
CA ASN A 130 -8.96 4.48 -10.11
C ASN A 130 -9.61 5.55 -11.01
N GLN A 131 -9.58 5.35 -12.33
CA GLN A 131 -10.29 6.17 -13.30
C GLN A 131 -11.63 5.52 -13.62
N TRP A 132 -12.70 6.34 -13.66
CA TRP A 132 -14.02 5.84 -14.04
C TRP A 132 -14.04 5.46 -15.52
N VAL A 133 -14.32 4.20 -15.81
CA VAL A 133 -14.40 3.64 -17.17
C VAL A 133 -15.78 3.05 -17.49
N GLY A 134 -16.69 3.04 -16.50
CA GLY A 134 -18.00 2.43 -16.59
C GLY A 134 -17.98 0.93 -16.30
N PHE A 135 -19.15 0.39 -15.94
CA PHE A 135 -19.27 -0.99 -15.41
C PHE A 135 -18.77 -2.05 -16.39
N GLU A 136 -19.15 -1.98 -17.67
CA GLU A 136 -18.76 -3.00 -18.67
C GLU A 136 -17.26 -3.02 -18.95
N ALA A 137 -16.61 -1.86 -19.01
CA ALA A 137 -15.17 -1.77 -19.22
C ALA A 137 -14.40 -2.21 -17.97
N SER A 138 -14.83 -1.76 -16.79
CA SER A 138 -14.24 -2.16 -15.51
C SER A 138 -14.31 -3.68 -15.32
N LYS A 139 -15.46 -4.28 -15.62
CA LYS A 139 -15.64 -5.74 -15.61
C LYS A 139 -14.64 -6.46 -16.50
N LYS A 140 -14.41 -5.99 -17.73
CA LYS A 140 -13.40 -6.60 -18.61
C LYS A 140 -12.00 -6.51 -18.02
N ILE A 141 -11.61 -5.36 -17.48
CA ILE A 141 -10.29 -5.15 -16.87
C ILE A 141 -10.06 -6.14 -15.72
N TRP A 142 -11.01 -6.21 -14.79
CA TRP A 142 -10.84 -7.01 -13.57
C TRP A 142 -11.09 -8.51 -13.77
N GLN A 143 -11.80 -8.92 -14.84
CA GLN A 143 -12.04 -10.33 -15.18
C GLN A 143 -11.02 -10.90 -16.19
N GLN A 144 -10.38 -10.06 -17.01
CA GLN A 144 -9.32 -10.52 -17.93
C GLN A 144 -8.06 -10.96 -17.17
N ASN A 145 -7.78 -10.32 -16.03
CA ASN A 145 -6.70 -10.72 -15.12
C ASN A 145 -6.88 -12.13 -14.52
N GLU A 146 -8.03 -12.78 -14.72
CA GLU A 146 -8.27 -14.17 -14.28
C GLU A 146 -7.69 -15.23 -15.22
N SER A 147 -7.13 -14.83 -16.38
CA SER A 147 -6.78 -15.75 -17.49
C SER A 147 -5.28 -16.03 -17.65
N GLU A 148 -4.42 -15.43 -16.82
CA GLU A 148 -2.94 -15.52 -16.98
C GLU A 148 -2.22 -16.37 -15.92
N ASP A 149 -2.95 -17.17 -15.12
CA ASP A 149 -2.38 -18.18 -14.21
C ASP A 149 -2.52 -19.62 -14.77
#